data_AF-A0A7R6WZ23-F1
#
_entry.id   AF-A0A7R6WZ23-F1
#
_cell.length_a   1.000
_cell.length_b   1.000
_cell.length_c   1.000
_cell.angle_alpha   90.00
_cell.angle_beta   90.00
_cell.angle_gamma   90.00
#
_symmetry.space_group_name_H-M   'P 1'
#
loop_
_entity.id
_entity.type
_entity.pdbx_description
1 polymer ?
#
loop_
_entity_poly.entity_id
_entity_poly.type
_entity_poly.pdbx_seq_one_letter_code
_entity_poly.pdbx_strand_id
1 'polypeptide(L)'
;MGSLAMKKVVVSLFALVAGTSLAMAEDAGCEAFKWPVTREQALFAAAPATPAGAELAVGAAADLALVPAEKAGFTLPPERAPAEGTFGAVASVDVPAEGAIQISLSGEAWIDVIQDGKAIKSAGYSGVKTCPGIRKSVRFKLAAGPATVQFSGAKKAELKVAVLTPE
;
A
#
# COMPACT_ATOMS: atom_id res chain seq x y z
N MET A 1 -0.70 -87.08 -1.35
CA MET A 1 -1.51 -85.99 -1.92
C MET A 1 -2.02 -85.10 -0.78
N GLY A 2 -1.81 -83.79 -0.87
CA GLY A 2 -2.26 -82.84 0.16
C GLY A 2 -1.45 -81.55 0.10
N SER A 3 -1.68 -80.76 -0.96
CA SER A 3 -1.12 -79.42 -1.13
C SER A 3 -1.95 -78.43 -0.31
N LEU A 4 -1.33 -77.55 0.50
CA LEU A 4 -1.99 -76.40 1.11
C LEU A 4 -1.05 -75.18 1.09
N ALA A 5 -1.13 -74.50 -0.05
CA ALA A 5 -1.11 -73.05 -0.29
C ALA A 5 -0.46 -72.12 0.75
N MET A 6 0.68 -71.53 0.37
CA MET A 6 1.20 -70.28 0.92
C MET A 6 0.20 -69.14 0.71
N LYS A 7 -0.30 -68.58 1.81
CA LYS A 7 -1.13 -67.37 1.81
C LYS A 7 -0.21 -66.16 1.62
N LYS A 8 -0.23 -65.58 0.42
CA LYS A 8 0.51 -64.34 0.10
C LYS A 8 -0.08 -63.19 0.93
N VAL A 9 0.65 -62.74 1.93
CA VAL A 9 0.33 -61.50 2.66
C VAL A 9 0.80 -60.34 1.79
N VAL A 10 -0.13 -59.72 1.06
CA VAL A 10 0.11 -58.45 0.37
C VAL A 10 0.01 -57.35 1.42
N VAL A 11 1.17 -56.86 1.87
CA VAL A 11 1.26 -55.64 2.66
C VAL A 11 1.10 -54.47 1.70
N SER A 12 -0.11 -53.93 1.60
CA SER A 12 -0.36 -52.66 0.91
C SER A 12 0.25 -51.52 1.72
N LEU A 13 1.37 -50.99 1.22
CA LEU A 13 1.97 -49.75 1.70
C LEU A 13 1.12 -48.58 1.19
N PHE A 14 0.19 -48.10 2.04
CA PHE A 14 -0.54 -46.86 1.79
C PHE A 14 0.43 -45.68 1.99
N ALA A 15 0.92 -45.10 0.89
CA ALA A 15 1.68 -43.87 0.92
C ALA A 15 0.75 -42.70 1.31
N LEU A 16 0.92 -42.18 2.52
CA LEU A 16 0.35 -40.92 2.97
C LEU A 16 1.02 -39.77 2.19
N VAL A 17 0.36 -39.32 1.12
CA VAL A 17 0.69 -38.05 0.48
C VAL A 17 0.17 -36.95 1.38
N ALA A 18 1.04 -36.38 2.21
CA ALA A 18 0.78 -35.13 2.92
C ALA A 18 0.79 -34.00 1.88
N GLY A 19 -0.39 -33.70 1.33
CA GLY A 19 -0.59 -32.50 0.51
C GLY A 19 -0.38 -31.27 1.38
N THR A 20 0.75 -30.58 1.22
CA THR A 20 0.94 -29.24 1.75
C THR A 20 0.02 -28.30 0.96
N SER A 21 -1.17 -28.05 1.50
CA SER A 21 -2.01 -26.95 1.04
C SER A 21 -1.27 -25.64 1.33
N LEU A 22 -0.54 -25.12 0.34
CA LEU A 22 -0.15 -23.72 0.34
C LEU A 22 -1.45 -22.92 0.24
N ALA A 23 -1.86 -22.31 1.34
CA ALA A 23 -2.95 -21.35 1.36
C ALA A 23 -2.56 -20.15 0.48
N MET A 24 -2.92 -20.18 -0.80
CA MET A 24 -2.81 -19.05 -1.72
C MET A 24 -3.95 -18.07 -1.41
N ALA A 25 -3.83 -17.35 -0.30
CA ALA A 25 -4.78 -16.31 0.07
C ALA A 25 -4.04 -15.13 0.69
N GLU A 26 -3.19 -14.45 -0.08
CA GLU A 26 -2.60 -13.17 0.36
C GLU A 26 -2.80 -12.00 -0.60
N ASP A 27 -3.05 -12.22 -1.91
CA ASP A 27 -3.15 -11.10 -2.88
C ASP A 27 -4.41 -11.09 -3.77
N ALA A 28 -5.42 -11.92 -3.49
CA ALA A 28 -6.62 -11.96 -4.31
C ALA A 28 -7.27 -10.57 -4.44
N GLY A 29 -7.27 -10.01 -5.65
CA GLY A 29 -7.86 -8.71 -5.97
C GLY A 29 -6.84 -7.60 -6.21
N CYS A 30 -5.56 -7.76 -5.86
CA CYS A 30 -4.54 -6.73 -6.11
C CYS A 30 -4.11 -6.65 -7.59
N GLU A 31 -4.34 -7.72 -8.35
CA GLU A 31 -4.16 -7.75 -9.81
C GLU A 31 -5.06 -6.78 -10.58
N ALA A 32 -6.11 -6.24 -9.94
CA ALA A 32 -6.99 -5.25 -10.55
C ALA A 32 -6.39 -3.83 -10.55
N PHE A 33 -5.24 -3.60 -9.90
CA PHE A 33 -4.53 -2.33 -10.01
C PHE A 33 -3.97 -2.15 -11.43
N LYS A 34 -3.82 -0.88 -11.85
CA LYS A 34 -3.24 -0.54 -13.17
C LYS A 34 -1.72 -0.85 -13.25
N TRP A 35 -1.09 -1.11 -12.12
CA TRP A 35 0.31 -1.47 -11.92
C TRP A 35 0.39 -2.33 -10.66
N PRO A 36 1.43 -3.16 -10.48
CA PRO A 36 1.52 -3.98 -9.29
C PRO A 36 1.80 -3.13 -8.05
N VAL A 37 1.30 -3.63 -6.92
CA VAL A 37 1.40 -2.99 -5.61
C VAL A 37 1.98 -3.93 -4.54
N THR A 38 2.53 -5.07 -4.96
CA THR A 38 3.07 -6.12 -4.08
C THR A 38 4.19 -5.59 -3.19
N ARG A 39 5.02 -4.67 -3.69
CA ARG A 39 6.09 -4.04 -2.92
C ARG A 39 5.52 -3.23 -1.75
N GLU A 40 4.45 -2.49 -1.99
CA GLU A 40 3.79 -1.70 -0.95
C GLU A 40 3.05 -2.56 0.07
N GLN A 41 2.45 -3.68 -0.36
CA GLN A 41 1.82 -4.62 0.57
C GLN A 41 2.84 -5.20 1.55
N ALA A 42 4.00 -5.61 1.03
CA ALA A 42 5.11 -6.10 1.86
C ALA A 42 5.59 -5.03 2.86
N LEU A 43 5.72 -3.78 2.41
CA LEU A 43 6.16 -2.68 3.28
C LEU A 43 5.12 -2.30 4.34
N PHE A 44 3.82 -2.40 4.04
CA PHE A 44 2.75 -2.08 4.98
C PHE A 44 2.71 -2.99 6.21
N ALA A 45 3.15 -4.25 6.08
CA ALA A 45 3.22 -5.19 7.20
C ALA A 45 4.19 -4.73 8.31
N ALA A 46 5.23 -3.97 7.94
CA ALA A 46 6.28 -3.50 8.85
C ALA A 46 6.36 -1.97 8.95
N ALA A 47 5.31 -1.26 8.52
CA ALA A 47 5.31 0.21 8.48
C ALA A 47 5.47 0.80 9.89
N PRO A 48 6.52 1.59 10.17
CA PRO A 48 6.74 2.21 11.47
C PRO A 48 5.74 3.34 11.74
N ALA A 49 5.35 3.48 13.00
CA ALA A 49 4.54 4.61 13.45
C ALA A 49 5.29 5.93 13.18
N THR A 50 4.63 6.84 12.46
CA THR A 50 5.24 8.08 11.97
C THR A 50 4.31 9.25 12.28
N PRO A 51 4.78 10.34 12.93
CA PRO A 51 3.93 11.47 13.27
C PRO A 51 3.53 12.29 12.03
N ALA A 52 2.42 13.03 12.12
CA ALA A 52 2.08 14.05 11.13
C ALA A 52 3.22 15.09 11.01
N GLY A 53 3.44 15.61 9.81
CA GLY A 53 4.51 16.57 9.53
C GLY A 53 5.89 15.94 9.31
N ALA A 54 6.02 14.62 9.43
CA ALA A 54 7.28 13.92 9.18
C ALA A 54 7.65 13.87 7.69
N GLU A 55 8.90 13.53 7.43
CA GLU A 55 9.38 13.16 6.11
C GLU A 55 9.02 11.70 5.80
N LEU A 56 8.52 11.46 4.59
CA LEU A 56 8.29 10.13 4.04
C LEU A 56 9.47 9.77 3.14
N ALA A 57 10.23 8.75 3.55
CA ALA A 57 11.35 8.27 2.76
C ALA A 57 10.87 7.53 1.50
N VAL A 58 11.44 7.88 0.35
CA VAL A 58 11.27 7.12 -0.88
C VAL A 58 11.93 5.75 -0.73
N GLY A 59 11.21 4.69 -1.10
CA GLY A 59 11.62 3.30 -0.88
C GLY A 59 11.04 2.66 0.39
N ALA A 60 10.24 3.39 1.17
CA ALA A 60 9.71 2.93 2.45
C ALA A 60 8.19 3.11 2.59
N ALA A 61 7.65 2.56 3.68
CA ALA A 61 6.31 2.85 4.16
C ALA A 61 6.34 3.46 5.56
N ALA A 62 5.23 4.09 5.94
CA ALA A 62 4.99 4.71 7.23
C ALA A 62 3.54 4.42 7.64
N ASP A 63 3.29 4.16 8.93
CA ASP A 63 1.96 4.24 9.53
C ASP A 63 1.77 5.68 10.04
N LEU A 64 1.28 6.54 9.15
CA LEU A 64 1.23 7.98 9.34
C LEU A 64 0.06 8.34 10.26
N ALA A 65 0.37 8.99 11.38
CA ALA A 65 -0.62 9.61 12.25
C ALA A 65 -1.24 10.81 11.53
N LEU A 66 -2.56 10.89 11.57
CA LEU A 66 -3.36 11.97 11.03
C LEU A 66 -4.01 12.77 12.16
N VAL A 67 -4.23 14.06 11.92
CA VAL A 67 -4.93 14.98 12.81
C VAL A 67 -6.28 15.35 12.21
N PRO A 68 -7.23 15.94 12.96
CA PRO A 68 -8.43 16.50 12.37
C PRO A 68 -8.09 17.41 11.19
N ALA A 69 -8.82 17.29 10.06
CA ALA A 69 -8.43 17.91 8.79
C ALA A 69 -8.28 19.44 8.91
N GLU A 70 -9.06 20.09 9.76
CA GLU A 70 -8.97 21.53 10.05
C GLU A 70 -7.69 21.94 10.79
N LYS A 71 -6.97 20.97 11.37
CA LYS A 71 -5.68 21.15 12.06
C LYS A 71 -4.49 20.63 11.25
N ALA A 72 -4.72 20.06 10.06
CA ALA A 72 -3.68 19.38 9.29
C ALA A 72 -2.63 20.33 8.67
N GLY A 73 -2.89 21.64 8.64
CA GLY A 73 -1.91 22.63 8.18
C GLY A 73 -1.62 22.56 6.68
N PHE A 74 -2.64 22.27 5.85
CA PHE A 74 -2.49 22.20 4.40
C PHE A 74 -1.84 23.48 3.83
N THR A 75 -0.75 23.32 3.09
CA THR A 75 -0.01 24.35 2.37
C THR A 75 -0.83 24.98 1.25
N LEU A 76 -1.62 24.17 0.53
CA LEU A 76 -2.60 24.62 -0.45
C LEU A 76 -3.97 24.01 -0.13
N PRO A 77 -5.09 24.68 -0.49
CA PRO A 77 -6.41 24.07 -0.40
C PRO A 77 -6.41 22.69 -1.10
N PRO A 78 -6.81 21.61 -0.42
CA PRO A 78 -6.88 20.29 -1.05
C PRO A 78 -7.75 20.29 -2.31
N GLU A 79 -7.35 19.54 -3.35
CA GLU A 79 -8.10 19.50 -4.63
C GLU A 79 -9.56 19.10 -4.41
N ARG A 80 -9.79 18.16 -3.48
CA ARG A 80 -11.12 17.91 -2.92
C ARG A 80 -11.18 18.37 -1.49
N ALA A 81 -12.09 19.31 -1.23
CA ALA A 81 -12.43 19.73 0.13
C ALA A 81 -12.75 18.51 1.02
N PRO A 82 -12.05 18.34 2.15
CA PRO A 82 -12.34 17.27 3.10
C PRO A 82 -13.72 17.49 3.73
N ALA A 83 -14.47 16.41 3.95
CA ALA A 83 -15.71 16.49 4.70
C ALA A 83 -15.44 16.79 6.18
N GLU A 84 -16.42 17.35 6.87
CA GLU A 84 -16.32 17.59 8.32
C GLU A 84 -16.07 16.28 9.09
N GLY A 85 -15.30 16.37 10.17
CA GLY A 85 -14.95 15.23 11.01
C GLY A 85 -13.99 14.23 10.36
N THR A 86 -13.42 14.55 9.20
CA THR A 86 -12.34 13.76 8.59
C THR A 86 -10.96 14.18 9.09
N PHE A 87 -9.98 13.35 8.81
CA PHE A 87 -8.59 13.53 9.21
C PHE A 87 -7.71 13.87 8.00
N GLY A 88 -6.54 14.43 8.29
CA GLY A 88 -5.50 14.70 7.32
C GLY A 88 -4.14 14.86 7.95
N ALA A 89 -3.12 14.96 7.10
CA ALA A 89 -1.76 15.29 7.49
C ALA A 89 -1.04 15.94 6.32
N VAL A 90 0.02 16.67 6.65
CA VAL A 90 1.05 17.08 5.70
C VAL A 90 2.32 16.28 6.01
N ALA A 91 3.08 15.97 4.98
CA ALA A 91 4.39 15.33 5.07
C ALA A 91 5.33 15.90 4.00
N SER A 92 6.63 15.79 4.20
CA SER A 92 7.63 16.09 3.16
C SER A 92 8.11 14.82 2.47
N VAL A 93 8.61 14.96 1.24
CA VAL A 93 9.33 13.91 0.51
C VAL A 93 10.44 14.55 -0.29
N ASP A 94 11.61 13.93 -0.33
CA ASP A 94 12.66 14.29 -1.29
C ASP A 94 12.51 13.44 -2.56
N VAL A 95 12.16 14.10 -3.66
CA VAL A 95 11.89 13.44 -4.94
C VAL A 95 13.22 13.05 -5.60
N PRO A 96 13.38 11.79 -6.03
CA PRO A 96 14.65 11.34 -6.57
C PRO A 96 14.91 11.91 -7.98
N ALA A 97 16.15 11.78 -8.47
CA ALA A 97 16.59 12.38 -9.73
C ALA A 97 15.78 11.94 -10.95
N GLU A 98 15.20 10.74 -10.90
CA GLU A 98 14.34 10.16 -11.93
C GLU A 98 13.00 10.90 -12.07
N GLY A 99 12.64 11.75 -11.09
CA GLY A 99 11.52 12.69 -11.20
C GLY A 99 10.14 12.02 -11.14
N ALA A 100 10.03 10.86 -10.49
CA ALA A 100 8.77 10.14 -10.39
C ALA A 100 8.63 9.39 -9.07
N ILE A 101 7.46 9.52 -8.45
CA ILE A 101 7.09 8.77 -7.24
C ILE A 101 5.70 8.15 -7.39
N GLN A 102 5.49 7.04 -6.71
CA GLN A 102 4.24 6.33 -6.52
C GLN A 102 3.88 6.38 -5.04
N ILE A 103 2.70 6.90 -4.74
CA ILE A 103 2.18 6.99 -3.37
C ILE A 103 0.98 6.04 -3.26
N SER A 104 1.12 5.02 -2.42
CA SER A 104 0.10 4.00 -2.16
C SER A 104 -0.43 4.13 -0.74
N LEU A 105 -1.75 3.99 -0.56
CA LEU A 105 -2.43 4.18 0.72
C LEU A 105 -3.21 2.95 1.13
N SER A 106 -3.27 2.67 2.44
CA SER A 106 -4.14 1.64 2.99
C SER A 106 -5.61 2.05 3.12
N GLY A 107 -5.89 3.35 3.14
CA GLY A 107 -7.21 3.92 3.37
C GLY A 107 -7.65 4.89 2.28
N GLU A 108 -8.92 5.28 2.38
CA GLU A 108 -9.48 6.38 1.58
C GLU A 108 -8.89 7.70 2.09
N ALA A 109 -8.25 8.46 1.21
CA ALA A 109 -7.87 9.85 1.40
C ALA A 109 -7.62 10.46 0.01
N TRP A 110 -7.55 11.78 -0.11
CA TRP A 110 -6.96 12.47 -1.26
C TRP A 110 -5.45 12.62 -1.08
N ILE A 111 -4.73 12.72 -2.18
CA ILE A 111 -3.29 13.00 -2.19
C ILE A 111 -3.10 14.21 -3.08
N ASP A 112 -2.66 15.31 -2.50
CA ASP A 112 -2.14 16.46 -3.23
C ASP A 112 -0.62 16.48 -3.05
N VAL A 113 0.14 16.54 -4.15
CA VAL A 113 1.59 16.74 -4.10
C VAL A 113 1.87 18.17 -4.54
N ILE A 114 2.72 18.87 -3.80
CA ILE A 114 3.04 20.28 -4.00
C ILE A 114 4.54 20.40 -4.15
N GLN A 115 4.99 21.02 -5.24
CA GLN A 115 6.39 21.33 -5.49
C GLN A 115 6.48 22.76 -6.02
N ASP A 116 7.45 23.54 -5.52
CA ASP A 116 7.64 24.95 -5.85
C ASP A 116 6.36 25.78 -5.71
N GLY A 117 5.59 25.51 -4.64
CA GLY A 117 4.34 26.20 -4.33
C GLY A 117 3.18 25.90 -5.28
N LYS A 118 3.30 24.88 -6.13
CA LYS A 118 2.27 24.48 -7.10
C LYS A 118 1.81 23.05 -6.87
N ALA A 119 0.50 22.84 -6.94
CA ALA A 119 -0.06 21.50 -6.95
C ALA A 119 0.34 20.77 -8.24
N ILE A 120 0.83 19.55 -8.08
CA ILE A 120 1.32 18.70 -9.15
C ILE A 120 0.22 17.74 -9.55
N LYS A 121 -0.13 17.77 -10.82
CA LYS A 121 -1.14 16.87 -11.38
C LYS A 121 -0.62 15.43 -11.34
N SER A 122 -1.45 14.51 -10.84
CA SER A 122 -1.13 13.09 -10.92
C SER A 122 -0.96 12.63 -12.38
N ALA A 123 0.04 11.79 -12.62
CA ALA A 123 0.26 11.14 -13.91
C ALA A 123 -0.74 9.99 -14.13
N GLY A 124 -1.24 9.42 -13.03
CA GLY A 124 -2.31 8.42 -13.05
C GLY A 124 -2.68 7.97 -11.65
N TYR A 125 -3.87 7.40 -11.52
CA TYR A 125 -4.33 6.77 -10.28
C TYR A 125 -4.96 5.41 -10.56
N SER A 126 -4.89 4.53 -9.57
CA SER A 126 -5.59 3.25 -9.54
C SER A 126 -6.12 3.02 -8.13
N GLY A 127 -7.38 2.58 -8.03
CA GLY A 127 -8.05 2.35 -6.76
C GLY A 127 -8.81 1.05 -6.83
N VAL A 128 -8.53 0.15 -5.90
CA VAL A 128 -9.09 -1.19 -5.84
C VAL A 128 -9.61 -1.41 -4.43
N LYS A 129 -10.82 -1.95 -4.30
CA LYS A 129 -11.45 -2.19 -2.98
C LYS A 129 -11.23 -3.60 -2.47
N THR A 130 -10.89 -4.53 -3.37
CA THR A 130 -10.72 -5.95 -3.10
C THR A 130 -9.31 -6.32 -2.68
N CYS A 131 -8.32 -5.46 -2.95
CA CYS A 131 -6.93 -5.70 -2.57
C CYS A 131 -6.77 -5.54 -1.05
N PRO A 132 -6.29 -6.57 -0.33
CA PRO A 132 -6.03 -6.46 1.10
C PRO A 132 -4.96 -5.41 1.40
N GLY A 133 -5.25 -4.53 2.37
CA GLY A 133 -4.27 -3.58 2.91
C GLY A 133 -3.96 -2.37 2.03
N ILE A 134 -4.31 -2.35 0.73
CA ILE A 134 -4.12 -1.18 -0.15
C ILE A 134 -5.44 -0.78 -0.79
N ARG A 135 -5.81 0.48 -0.59
CA ARG A 135 -7.02 1.08 -1.14
C ARG A 135 -6.78 1.79 -2.47
N LYS A 136 -5.66 2.50 -2.59
CA LYS A 136 -5.32 3.27 -3.80
C LYS A 136 -3.82 3.45 -3.97
N SER A 137 -3.43 3.71 -5.20
CA SER A 137 -2.07 4.08 -5.59
C SER A 137 -2.13 5.20 -6.63
N VAL A 138 -1.22 6.17 -6.53
CA VAL A 138 -1.17 7.35 -7.40
C VAL A 138 0.28 7.60 -7.81
N ARG A 139 0.53 7.79 -9.12
CA ARG A 139 1.85 8.12 -9.66
C ARG A 139 1.92 9.61 -9.98
N PHE A 140 3.05 10.23 -9.69
CA PHE A 140 3.34 11.64 -9.96
C PHE A 140 4.64 11.77 -10.76
N LYS A 141 4.69 12.75 -11.66
CA LYS A 141 5.92 13.21 -12.32
C LYS A 141 6.27 14.58 -11.76
N LEU A 142 7.50 14.73 -11.29
CA LEU A 142 8.00 15.81 -10.46
C LEU A 142 9.41 16.19 -10.90
N ALA A 143 9.87 17.39 -10.58
CA ALA A 143 11.30 17.67 -10.58
C ALA A 143 11.97 16.96 -9.40
N ALA A 144 13.27 16.69 -9.49
CA ALA A 144 14.04 16.22 -8.34
C ALA A 144 14.07 17.28 -7.23
N GLY A 145 14.13 16.85 -5.98
CA GLY A 145 14.19 17.72 -4.81
C GLY A 145 12.90 17.73 -3.96
N PRO A 146 12.77 18.70 -3.04
CA PRO A 146 11.75 18.66 -2.01
C PRO A 146 10.34 18.85 -2.59
N ALA A 147 9.39 18.08 -2.08
CA ALA A 147 7.96 18.25 -2.29
C ALA A 147 7.20 18.05 -0.98
N THR A 148 6.03 18.68 -0.89
CA THR A 148 5.07 18.49 0.20
C THR A 148 3.96 17.56 -0.29
N VAL A 149 3.60 16.57 0.52
CA VAL A 149 2.45 15.71 0.29
C VAL A 149 1.37 16.04 1.32
N GLN A 150 0.15 16.24 0.85
CA GLN A 150 -1.02 16.45 1.70
C GLN A 150 -1.97 15.27 1.56
N PHE A 151 -2.38 14.73 2.70
CA PHE A 151 -3.42 13.71 2.79
C PHE A 151 -4.66 14.33 3.43
N SER A 152 -5.81 14.23 2.77
CA SER A 152 -7.05 14.84 3.25
C SER A 152 -8.25 13.92 3.11
N GLY A 153 -9.27 14.12 3.94
CA GLY A 153 -10.52 13.37 3.84
C GLY A 153 -10.45 11.92 4.34
N ALA A 154 -9.44 11.59 5.15
CA ALA A 154 -9.33 10.25 5.73
C ALA A 154 -10.41 10.04 6.80
N LYS A 155 -10.96 8.81 6.88
CA LYS A 155 -11.99 8.46 7.87
C LYS A 155 -11.43 8.05 9.24
N LYS A 156 -10.13 7.78 9.31
CA LYS A 156 -9.42 7.31 10.51
C LYS A 156 -8.23 8.21 10.79
N ALA A 157 -7.75 8.17 12.03
CA ALA A 157 -6.60 8.96 12.47
C ALA A 157 -5.25 8.31 12.09
N GLU A 158 -5.26 7.15 11.42
CA GLU A 158 -4.07 6.44 10.97
C GLU A 158 -4.21 6.07 9.50
N LEU A 159 -3.09 6.17 8.77
CA LEU A 159 -3.03 5.86 7.35
C LEU A 159 -1.65 5.30 7.01
N LYS A 160 -1.60 4.06 6.51
CA LYS A 160 -0.36 3.52 5.97
C LYS A 160 -0.12 4.14 4.60
N VAL A 161 1.07 4.70 4.43
CA VAL A 161 1.54 5.38 3.22
C VAL A 161 2.84 4.74 2.79
N ALA A 162 2.94 4.33 1.53
CA ALA A 162 4.18 3.89 0.91
C ALA A 162 4.55 4.87 -0.18
N VAL A 163 5.82 5.27 -0.23
CA VAL A 163 6.37 6.15 -1.27
C VAL A 163 7.46 5.38 -1.98
N LEU A 164 7.24 4.99 -3.23
CA LEU A 164 8.19 4.23 -4.04
C LEU A 164 8.49 4.93 -5.35
N THR A 165 9.56 4.53 -6.03
CA THR A 165 9.72 4.81 -7.45
C THR A 165 8.78 3.91 -8.27
N PRO A 166 8.04 4.44 -9.25
CA PRO A 166 7.29 3.63 -10.19
C PRO A 166 8.20 2.64 -10.91
N GLU A 167 7.72 1.41 -11.08
CA GLU A 167 8.25 0.48 -12.08
C GLU A 167 7.68 0.73 -13.47
#